data_AF-T0I1A7-F1
#
_entry.id   AF-T0I1A7-F1
#
_cell.length_a   1.000
_cell.length_b   1.000
_cell.length_c   1.000
_cell.angle_alpha   90.00
_cell.angle_beta   90.00
_cell.angle_gamma   90.00
#
_symmetry.space_group_name_H-M   'P 1'
#
loop_
_entity.id
_entity.type
_entity.pdbx_description
1 polymer ?
#
loop_
_entity_poly.entity_id
_entity_poly.type
_entity_poly.pdbx_seq_one_letter_code
_entity_poly.pdbx_strand_id
1 'polypeptide(L)' 'MNQVAISIEGMSGKTIVIGNELQGLFSIDKALDIIEKALLYYKENAIPGERFANTVERIGFETVEKFLLNSLGPLTHETL' A
#
# COMPACT_ATOMS: atom_id res chain seq x y z
N MET A 1 -23.03 -2.57 6.10
CA MET A 1 -21.76 -3.07 5.51
C MET A 1 -20.87 -1.85 5.34
N ASN A 2 -19.84 -1.72 6.17
CA ASN A 2 -18.95 -0.56 6.12
C ASN A 2 -17.85 -0.84 5.11
N GLN A 3 -17.66 0.08 4.18
CA GLN A 3 -16.61 0.03 3.17
C GLN A 3 -15.79 1.31 3.20
N VAL A 4 -14.56 1.22 2.72
CA VAL A 4 -13.62 2.34 2.67
C VAL A 4 -12.96 2.41 1.30
N ALA A 5 -12.73 3.64 0.82
CA ALA A 5 -11.73 3.91 -0.20
C ALA A 5 -10.37 4.05 0.48
N ILE A 6 -9.30 3.67 -0.23
CA ILE A 6 -7.92 3.74 0.30
C ILE A 6 -7.10 4.54 -0.68
N SER A 7 -6.44 5.60 -0.18
CA SER A 7 -5.43 6.34 -0.93
C SER A 7 -4.05 6.09 -0.33
N ILE A 8 -3.04 5.90 -1.19
CA ILE A 8 -1.66 5.62 -0.78
C ILE A 8 -0.73 6.76 -1.21
N GLU A 9 0.58 6.61 -0.99
CA GLU A 9 1.65 7.52 -1.45
C GLU A 9 1.54 9.01 -1.05
N GLY A 10 0.71 9.34 -0.07
CA GLY A 10 0.64 10.69 0.48
C GLY A 10 1.95 11.11 1.16
N MET A 11 2.39 12.34 0.91
CA MET A 11 3.56 12.93 1.55
C MET A 11 3.31 14.37 1.95
N SER A 12 3.65 14.71 3.21
CA SER A 12 3.66 16.08 3.72
C SER A 12 5.07 16.48 4.18
N GLY A 13 5.41 17.77 4.11
CA GLY A 13 6.70 18.32 4.51
C GLY A 13 7.31 19.23 3.45
N LYS A 14 8.62 19.08 3.18
CA LYS A 14 9.34 19.88 2.17
C LYS A 14 8.78 19.69 0.75
N THR A 15 8.35 18.46 0.45
CA THR A 15 7.64 18.12 -0.78
C THR A 15 6.27 17.58 -0.39
N ILE A 16 5.24 18.03 -1.10
CA ILE A 16 3.86 17.59 -0.94
C ILE A 16 3.53 16.64 -2.07
N VAL A 17 3.03 15.46 -1.74
CA VAL A 17 2.47 14.50 -2.70
C VAL A 17 1.05 14.22 -2.26
N ILE A 18 0.10 14.45 -3.17
CA ILE A 18 -1.30 14.07 -2.99
C ILE A 18 -1.38 12.59 -3.30
N GLY A 19 -1.92 11.80 -2.37
CA GLY A 19 -2.03 10.37 -2.55
C GLY A 19 -3.02 9.98 -3.64
N ASN A 20 -2.72 8.92 -4.38
CA ASN A 20 -3.65 8.35 -5.35
C ASN A 20 -4.50 7.24 -4.71
N GLU A 21 -5.77 7.19 -5.10
CA GLU A 21 -6.74 6.21 -4.64
C GLU A 21 -6.54 4.88 -5.36
N LEU A 22 -6.56 3.78 -4.60
CA LEU A 22 -6.59 2.42 -5.15
C LEU A 22 -7.96 2.14 -5.78
N GLN A 23 -7.98 1.42 -6.89
CA GLN A 23 -9.23 1.10 -7.59
C GLN A 23 -10.15 0.20 -6.75
N GLY A 24 -11.19 0.79 -6.17
CA GLY A 24 -12.32 0.06 -5.57
C GLY A 24 -12.68 0.48 -4.15
N LEU A 25 -13.67 -0.21 -3.59
CA LEU A 25 -14.09 -0.08 -2.20
C LEU A 25 -13.86 -1.41 -1.47
N PHE A 26 -13.33 -1.32 -0.26
CA PHE A 26 -12.87 -2.48 0.48
C PHE A 26 -13.63 -2.61 1.80
N SER A 27 -13.91 -3.86 2.21
CA SER A 27 -14.31 -4.11 3.59
C SER A 27 -13.16 -3.72 4.54
N ILE A 28 -13.49 -3.49 5.81
CA ILE A 28 -12.46 -3.17 6.82
C ILE A 28 -11.39 -4.26 6.91
N ASP A 29 -11.79 -5.55 6.87
CA ASP A 29 -10.82 -6.67 6.91
C ASP A 29 -9.89 -6.66 5.70
N LYS A 30 -10.43 -6.37 4.51
CA LYS A 30 -9.62 -6.27 3.29
C LYS A 30 -8.70 -5.05 3.31
N ALA A 31 -9.13 -3.94 3.92
CA ALA A 31 -8.30 -2.77 4.11
C ALA A 31 -7.09 -3.06 5.02
N LEU A 32 -7.28 -3.86 6.07
CA LEU A 32 -6.18 -4.29 6.94
C LEU A 32 -5.15 -5.16 6.19
N ASP A 33 -5.60 -6.10 5.36
CA ASP A 33 -4.73 -6.90 4.46
C ASP A 33 -3.92 -6.00 3.50
N ILE A 34 -4.56 -4.98 2.91
CA ILE A 34 -3.89 -4.03 2.02
C ILE A 34 -2.83 -3.21 2.76
N ILE A 35 -3.11 -2.77 4.00
CA ILE A 35 -2.15 -2.01 4.82
C ILE A 35 -0.93 -2.88 5.15
N GLU A 36 -1.13 -4.14 5.55
CA GLU A 36 -0.04 -5.06 5.84
C GLU A 36 0.85 -5.30 4.61
N LYS A 37 0.22 -5.55 3.45
CA LYS A 37 0.93 -5.67 2.17
C LYS A 37 1.71 -4.41 1.82
N ALA A 38 1.17 -3.22 2.05
CA ALA A 38 1.87 -1.96 1.79
C ALA A 38 3.10 -1.79 2.69
N LEU A 39 3.00 -2.14 3.97
CA LEU A 39 4.11 -2.11 4.91
C LEU A 39 5.21 -3.11 4.51
N LEU A 40 4.84 -4.34 4.13
CA LEU A 40 5.79 -5.35 3.68
C LEU A 40 6.47 -4.93 2.36
N TYR A 41 5.68 -4.48 1.39
CA TYR A 41 6.18 -3.99 0.11
C TYR A 41 7.19 -2.87 0.30
N TYR A 42 6.88 -1.89 1.17
CA TYR A 42 7.79 -0.80 1.50
C TYR A 42 9.06 -1.32 2.17
N LYS A 43 8.94 -2.21 3.16
CA LYS A 43 10.09 -2.80 3.86
C LYS A 43 11.06 -3.50 2.90
N GLU A 44 10.55 -4.19 1.89
CA GLU A 44 11.38 -4.97 0.94
C GLU A 44 11.95 -4.12 -0.20
N ASN A 45 11.25 -3.08 -0.63
CA ASN A 45 11.57 -2.35 -1.86
C ASN A 45 12.07 -0.91 -1.65
N ALA A 46 11.99 -0.38 -0.43
CA ALA A 46 12.50 0.96 -0.12
C ALA A 46 14.03 1.00 -0.08
N ILE A 47 14.59 2.09 -0.60
CA ILE A 47 16.01 2.39 -0.46
C ILE A 47 16.21 3.17 0.86
N PRO A 48 17.29 2.96 1.62
CA PRO A 48 17.54 3.72 2.85
C PRO A 48 17.41 5.23 2.64
N GLY A 49 16.54 5.88 3.43
CA GLY A 49 16.26 7.31 3.35
C GLY A 49 15.11 7.71 2.41
N GLU A 50 14.55 6.78 1.62
CA GLU A 50 13.30 7.03 0.90
C GLU A 50 12.11 7.14 1.86
N ARG A 51 11.07 7.85 1.43
CA ARG A 51 9.73 7.79 2.01
C ARG A 51 8.85 6.97 1.10
N PHE A 52 7.76 6.43 1.63
CA PHE A 52 6.84 5.56 0.89
C PHE A 52 6.39 6.15 -0.44
N ALA A 53 6.00 7.43 -0.48
CA ALA A 53 5.62 8.12 -1.71
C ALA A 53 6.68 8.03 -2.81
N ASN A 54 7.95 8.24 -2.45
CA ASN A 54 9.07 8.19 -3.40
C ASN A 54 9.36 6.75 -3.85
N THR A 55 9.16 5.77 -2.97
CA THR A 55 9.27 4.35 -3.33
C THR A 55 8.19 3.95 -4.35
N VAL A 56 6.94 4.39 -4.14
CA VAL A 56 5.85 4.13 -5.10
C VAL A 56 6.09 4.88 -6.42
N GLU A 57 6.52 6.13 -6.39
CA GLU A 57 6.86 6.91 -7.59
C GLU A 57 7.96 6.22 -8.42
N ARG A 58 9.04 5.76 -7.78
CA ARG A 58 10.16 5.09 -8.46
C ARG A 58 9.76 3.76 -9.09
N ILE A 59 8.91 2.97 -8.43
CA ILE A 59 8.50 1.65 -8.91
C ILE A 59 7.31 1.74 -9.88
N GLY A 60 6.49 2.77 -9.74
CA GLY A 60 5.27 3.01 -10.50
C GLY A 60 4.02 2.57 -9.73
N PHE A 61 3.07 3.50 -9.60
CA PHE A 61 1.81 3.30 -8.88
C PHE A 61 1.06 2.03 -9.33
N GLU A 62 0.87 1.82 -10.64
CA GLU A 62 0.14 0.64 -11.13
C GLU A 62 0.77 -0.69 -10.70
N THR A 63 2.11 -0.75 -10.63
CA THR A 63 2.82 -1.95 -10.19
C THR A 63 2.56 -2.21 -8.71
N VAL A 64 2.62 -1.17 -7.89
CA VAL A 64 2.34 -1.26 -6.45
C VAL A 64 0.87 -1.60 -6.22
N GLU A 65 -0.06 -0.90 -6.87
CA GLU A 65 -1.50 -1.15 -6.78
C GLU A 65 -1.83 -2.60 -7.12
N LYS A 66 -1.31 -3.12 -8.24
CA LYS A 66 -1.51 -4.53 -8.62
C LYS A 66 -1.02 -5.48 -7.53
N PHE A 67 0.12 -5.21 -6.90
CA PHE A 67 0.62 -6.04 -5.79
C PHE A 67 -0.29 -5.97 -4.57
N LEU A 68 -0.71 -4.77 -4.16
CA LEU A 68 -1.56 -4.56 -2.97
C LEU A 68 -2.95 -5.19 -3.13
N LEU A 69 -3.51 -5.10 -4.33
CA LEU A 69 -4.85 -5.64 -4.63
C LEU A 69 -4.82 -7.13 -4.93
N ASN A 70 -3.65 -7.72 -5.22
CA ASN A 70 -3.54 -9.15 -5.48
C ASN A 70 -3.96 -9.97 -4.24
N SER A 71 -4.69 -11.06 -4.48
CA SER A 71 -5.10 -12.02 -3.45
C SER A 71 -3.93 -12.87 -2.94
N LEU A 72 -2.79 -12.89 -3.64
CA LEU A 72 -1.58 -13.62 -3.26
C LEU A 72 -0.58 -12.67 -2.55
N GLY A 73 -0.71 -12.57 -1.23
CA GLY A 73 0.24 -11.97 -0.28
C GLY A 73 -0.16 -12.42 1.14
N PRO A 74 0.79 -12.42 2.10
CA PRO A 74 1.03 -13.54 2.99
C PRO A 74 -0.23 -14.05 3.70
N LEU A 75 -0.53 -15.32 3.46
CA LEU A 75 -1.50 -16.08 4.24
C LEU A 75 -0.91 -16.33 5.64
N THR A 76 -1.58 -15.70 6.61
CA THR A 76 -1.88 -16.19 7.96
C THR A 76 -0.75 -16.29 8.99
N HIS A 77 -1.03 -15.65 10.14
CA HIS A 77 -0.55 -15.97 11.48
C HIS A 77 -0.91 -17.40 11.98
N GLU A 78 -1.09 -18.38 11.09
CA GLU A 78 -1.38 -19.78 11.42
C GLU A 78 -0.32 -20.71 10.81
N THR A 79 0.86 -20.71 11.43
CA THR A 79 1.61 -21.95 11.57
C THR A 79 1.91 -22.11 13.06
N LEU A 80 1.04 -22.87 13.74
CA LEU A 80 1.30 -23.48 15.04
C LEU A 80 2.37 -24.57 14.90
#